data_AF-A0A537VSV7-F1
#
_entry.id   AF-A0A537VSV7-F1
#
_cell.length_a   1.000
_cell.length_b   1.000
_cell.length_c   1.000
_cell.angle_alpha   90.00
_cell.angle_beta   90.00
_cell.angle_gamma   90.00
#
_symmetry.space_group_name_H-M   'P 1'
#
loop_
_entity.id
_entity.type
_entity.pdbx_description
1 polymer ?
#
loop_
_entity_poly.entity_id
_entity_poly.type
_entity_poly.pdbx_seq_one_letter_code
_entity_poly.pdbx_strand_id
1 'polypeptide(L)'
;MDPSQRSRGWGILGPLERGKYLFGDWASTGMAAFCIGVYPLTHDKEILAIPRTQFDVGLHDVEAMLDRESLREGWEPNTLVGIADVELHGEPAPWDTRNALREACRPWKDMGLEPQVAFELEFYLLEPGDDGDWQPVSIPGHRVYGTGMAVDPSGTIDDVVNAALTCGFPVESWCSEYDNAA
;
A
#
# COMPACT_ATOMS: atom_id res chain seq x y z
N MET A 1 12.81 -2.21 21.05
CA MET A 1 13.95 -2.68 20.23
C MET A 1 14.53 -1.47 19.51
N ASP A 2 15.85 -1.43 19.34
CA ASP A 2 16.56 -0.33 18.67
C ASP A 2 16.22 -0.29 17.16
N PRO A 3 15.66 0.82 16.63
CA PRO A 3 15.39 0.99 15.20
C PRO A 3 16.62 0.83 14.30
N SER A 4 17.83 0.99 14.86
CA SER A 4 19.10 0.85 14.13
C SER A 4 19.45 -0.59 13.72
N GLN A 5 18.74 -1.60 14.24
CA GLN A 5 19.00 -3.01 13.94
C GLN A 5 18.12 -3.60 12.83
N ARG A 6 17.19 -2.82 12.26
CA ARG A 6 16.30 -3.30 11.18
C ARG A 6 16.71 -2.72 9.84
N SER A 7 17.08 -3.63 8.93
CA SER A 7 17.87 -3.34 7.73
C SER A 7 17.04 -2.98 6.50
N ARG A 8 15.72 -2.80 6.63
CA ARG A 8 14.81 -2.69 5.48
C ARG A 8 13.69 -1.67 5.75
N GLY A 9 13.72 -0.56 5.03
CA GLY A 9 12.59 0.38 4.89
C GLY A 9 11.91 0.21 3.53
N TRP A 10 10.58 0.25 3.48
CA TRP A 10 9.76 0.24 2.26
C TRP A 10 9.05 1.59 2.10
N GLY A 11 9.00 2.15 0.88
CA GLY A 11 8.29 3.40 0.57
C GLY A 11 7.37 3.20 -0.63
N ILE A 12 6.12 3.67 -0.60
CA ILE A 12 5.12 3.45 -1.65
C ILE A 12 4.88 4.73 -2.47
N LEU A 13 4.83 4.61 -3.80
CA LEU A 13 4.63 5.70 -4.75
C LEU A 13 3.50 5.40 -5.77
N GLY A 14 2.49 6.27 -5.85
CA GLY A 14 1.46 6.23 -6.90
C GLY A 14 0.28 5.27 -6.65
N PRO A 15 -0.64 5.12 -7.63
CA PRO A 15 -1.83 4.25 -7.50
C PRO A 15 -1.50 2.75 -7.56
N LEU A 16 -0.30 2.40 -7.98
CA LEU A 16 0.27 1.05 -7.90
C LEU A 16 1.33 1.04 -6.82
N GLU A 17 1.47 -0.04 -6.04
CA GLU A 17 2.54 -0.11 -5.05
C GLU A 17 3.92 -0.14 -5.71
N ARG A 18 4.57 1.02 -5.80
CA ARG A 18 5.97 1.15 -6.21
C ARG A 18 6.84 1.44 -5.00
N GLY A 19 7.83 0.60 -4.74
CA GLY A 19 8.73 0.81 -3.62
C GLY A 19 10.14 0.27 -3.77
N LYS A 20 10.97 0.58 -2.78
CA LYS A 20 12.38 0.20 -2.72
C LYS A 20 12.74 -0.21 -1.30
N TYR A 21 13.48 -1.31 -1.16
CA TYR A 21 14.08 -1.69 0.12
C TYR A 21 15.33 -0.86 0.38
N LEU A 22 15.35 -0.15 1.51
CA LEU A 22 16.50 0.65 1.94
C LEU A 22 17.30 -0.09 3.01
N PHE A 23 18.61 -0.19 2.82
CA PHE A 23 19.56 -0.85 3.72
C PHE A 23 20.58 0.13 4.27
N GLY A 24 21.16 -0.18 5.43
CA GLY A 24 22.16 0.67 6.10
C GLY A 24 21.51 1.80 6.90
N ASP A 25 22.15 2.96 6.93
CA ASP A 25 21.67 4.15 7.65
C ASP A 25 20.59 4.91 6.86
N TRP A 26 19.55 4.19 6.43
CA TRP A 26 18.37 4.81 5.84
C TRP A 26 17.65 5.70 6.86
N ALA A 27 17.86 5.46 8.15
CA ALA A 27 17.33 6.27 9.23
C ALA A 27 17.91 7.70 9.26
N SER A 28 19.09 7.98 8.70
CA SER A 28 19.58 9.36 8.60
C SER A 28 19.06 10.10 7.37
N THR A 29 18.95 9.42 6.24
CA THR A 29 18.57 10.05 4.95
C THR A 29 17.06 10.00 4.68
N GLY A 30 16.42 8.85 4.88
CA GLY A 30 15.01 8.62 4.55
C GLY A 30 14.68 8.78 3.07
N MET A 31 15.66 8.90 2.18
CA MET A 31 15.46 9.25 0.77
C MET A 31 15.64 8.03 -0.13
N ALA A 32 14.77 7.89 -1.12
CA ALA A 32 14.89 6.93 -2.20
C ALA A 32 14.66 7.59 -3.56
N ALA A 33 15.60 7.45 -4.49
CA ALA A 33 15.42 7.93 -5.86
C ALA A 33 14.61 6.93 -6.70
N PHE A 34 13.66 7.46 -7.48
CA PHE A 34 12.85 6.74 -8.45
C PHE A 34 12.90 7.44 -9.80
N CYS A 35 12.95 6.70 -10.91
CA CYS A 35 12.82 7.28 -12.24
C CYS A 35 11.39 7.82 -12.43
N ILE A 36 11.24 9.05 -12.93
CA ILE A 36 9.94 9.69 -13.18
C ILE A 36 9.04 8.88 -14.14
N GLY A 37 9.63 8.01 -14.98
CA GLY A 37 8.90 7.13 -15.90
C GLY A 37 8.00 6.10 -15.22
N VAL A 38 8.07 5.92 -13.89
CA VAL A 38 7.18 5.00 -13.16
C VAL A 38 5.72 5.47 -13.11
N TYR A 39 5.46 6.77 -13.25
CA TYR A 39 4.12 7.33 -13.20
C TYR A 39 3.23 6.97 -14.40
N PRO A 40 3.71 7.06 -15.66
CA PRO A 40 2.94 6.62 -16.82
C PRO A 40 3.08 5.12 -17.14
N LEU A 41 3.80 4.35 -16.32
CA LEU A 41 4.10 2.95 -16.59
C LEU A 41 2.91 2.03 -16.24
N THR A 42 2.32 1.40 -17.26
CA THR A 42 1.20 0.47 -17.12
C THR A 42 1.64 -0.94 -16.68
N HIS A 43 0.67 -1.79 -16.35
CA HIS A 43 0.90 -3.22 -16.08
C HIS A 43 1.43 -3.98 -17.31
N ASP A 44 1.09 -3.52 -18.52
CA ASP A 44 1.56 -4.08 -19.78
C ASP A 44 2.98 -3.63 -20.15
N LYS A 45 3.67 -2.95 -19.22
CA LYS A 45 5.03 -2.42 -19.37
C LYS A 45 5.12 -1.33 -20.45
N GLU A 46 4.04 -0.61 -20.66
CA GLU A 46 3.98 0.52 -21.58
C GLU A 46 4.17 1.84 -20.83
N ILE A 47 4.97 2.75 -21.38
CA ILE A 47 5.09 4.13 -20.89
C ILE A 47 4.16 4.98 -21.73
N LEU A 48 3.06 5.44 -21.13
CA LEU A 48 2.09 6.29 -21.81
C LEU A 48 2.67 7.69 -22.06
N ALA A 49 2.53 8.19 -23.29
CA ALA A 49 2.83 9.57 -23.62
C ALA A 49 1.69 10.47 -23.14
N ILE A 50 1.84 11.08 -21.96
CA ILE A 50 0.84 11.96 -21.37
C ILE A 50 1.17 13.41 -21.75
N PRO A 51 0.34 14.08 -22.57
CA PRO A 51 0.63 15.44 -23.03
C PRO A 51 0.85 16.41 -21.86
N ARG A 52 1.82 17.31 -22.02
CA ARG A 52 2.19 18.36 -21.04
C ARG A 52 2.80 17.83 -19.73
N THR A 53 3.18 16.56 -19.70
CA THR A 53 4.04 16.01 -18.64
C THR A 53 5.46 15.84 -19.17
N GLN A 54 6.43 15.62 -18.26
CA GLN A 54 7.81 15.31 -18.62
C GLN A 54 8.17 13.84 -18.34
N PHE A 55 7.15 12.98 -18.20
CA PHE A 55 7.36 11.61 -17.75
C PHE A 55 8.13 10.71 -18.73
N ASP A 56 8.15 11.09 -20.00
CA ASP A 56 8.85 10.42 -21.09
C ASP A 56 10.07 11.20 -21.61
N VAL A 57 10.40 12.35 -20.98
CA VAL A 57 11.50 13.22 -21.41
C VAL A 57 12.68 13.08 -20.46
N GLY A 58 13.76 12.45 -20.93
CA GLY A 58 15.03 12.35 -20.20
C GLY A 58 15.02 11.42 -18.99
N LEU A 59 13.85 10.99 -18.51
CA LEU A 59 13.66 9.99 -17.46
C LEU A 59 14.50 10.29 -16.20
N HIS A 60 14.51 11.55 -15.78
CA HIS A 60 15.23 11.99 -14.60
C HIS A 60 14.63 11.36 -13.32
N ASP A 61 15.44 11.29 -12.27
CA ASP A 61 14.98 10.80 -10.98
C ASP A 61 14.16 11.85 -10.23
N VAL A 62 13.17 11.38 -9.48
CA VAL A 62 12.46 12.09 -8.42
C VAL A 62 12.86 11.51 -7.07
N GLU A 63 12.69 12.30 -6.01
CA GLU A 63 13.13 11.96 -4.66
C GLU A 63 11.92 11.59 -3.80
N ALA A 64 11.82 10.33 -3.39
CA ALA A 64 10.81 9.90 -2.43
C ALA A 64 11.37 10.03 -1.01
N MET A 65 10.79 10.95 -0.25
CA MET A 65 11.15 11.29 1.12
C MET A 65 10.25 10.55 2.09
N LEU A 66 10.81 9.57 2.80
CA LEU A 66 10.11 8.73 3.75
C LEU A 66 9.58 9.56 4.92
N ASP A 67 8.27 9.50 5.13
CA ASP A 67 7.64 10.07 6.31
C ASP A 67 7.86 9.16 7.52
N ARG A 68 8.62 9.68 8.49
CA ARG A 68 8.99 8.96 9.72
C ARG A 68 7.79 8.67 10.61
N GLU A 69 6.76 9.52 10.57
CA GLU A 69 5.55 9.33 11.37
C GLU A 69 4.68 8.20 10.82
N SER A 70 4.85 7.86 9.53
CA SER A 70 4.14 6.75 8.89
C SER A 70 4.80 5.38 9.11
N LEU A 71 5.95 5.32 9.77
CA LEU A 71 6.71 4.08 9.95
C LEU A 71 5.98 3.10 10.87
N ARG A 72 5.85 1.87 10.40
CA ARG A 72 5.26 0.74 11.13
C ARG A 72 5.96 -0.57 10.82
N GLU A 73 5.74 -1.57 11.66
CA GLU A 73 6.21 -2.93 11.35
C GLU A 73 5.54 -3.44 10.07
N GLY A 74 6.33 -4.03 9.18
CA GLY A 74 5.81 -4.71 8.00
C GLY A 74 5.45 -6.16 8.28
N TRP A 75 4.70 -6.79 7.37
CA TRP A 75 4.35 -8.21 7.47
C TRP A 75 5.57 -9.12 7.21
N GLU A 76 6.58 -8.61 6.49
CA GLU A 76 7.83 -9.32 6.26
C GLU A 76 8.75 -9.25 7.49
N PRO A 77 9.41 -10.37 7.86
CA PRO A 77 10.35 -10.39 8.98
C PRO A 77 11.44 -9.32 8.86
N ASN A 78 11.70 -8.62 9.97
CA ASN A 78 12.75 -7.60 10.10
C ASN A 78 12.61 -6.39 9.15
N THR A 79 11.39 -6.04 8.76
CA THR A 79 11.10 -4.93 7.85
C THR A 79 10.24 -3.86 8.51
N LEU A 80 10.55 -2.59 8.22
CA LEU A 80 9.66 -1.47 8.48
C LEU A 80 9.09 -0.96 7.16
N VAL A 81 7.82 -0.57 7.19
CA VAL A 81 7.13 0.02 6.05
C VAL A 81 6.77 1.46 6.41
N GLY A 82 7.00 2.38 5.49
CA GLY A 82 6.50 3.75 5.57
C GLY A 82 6.01 4.22 4.21
N ILE A 83 5.41 5.40 4.21
CA ILE A 83 4.92 6.07 3.00
C ILE A 83 5.84 7.26 2.76
N ALA A 84 6.13 7.56 1.50
CA ALA A 84 6.97 8.69 1.14
C ALA A 84 6.12 9.82 0.54
N ASP A 85 6.53 11.06 0.78
CA ASP A 85 6.15 12.21 -0.05
C ASP A 85 7.17 12.31 -1.19
N VAL A 86 6.75 12.77 -2.37
CA VAL A 86 7.64 12.83 -3.54
C VAL A 86 8.01 14.27 -3.82
N GLU A 87 9.29 14.49 -4.01
CA GLU A 87 9.87 15.79 -4.33
C GLU A 87 10.52 15.78 -5.71
N LEU A 88 10.41 16.92 -6.39
CA LEU A 88 11.14 17.24 -7.60
C LEU A 88 11.90 18.53 -7.37
N HIS A 89 13.23 18.44 -7.38
CA HIS A 89 14.13 19.58 -7.12
C HIS A 89 13.93 20.22 -5.73
N GLY A 90 13.64 19.41 -4.70
CA GLY A 90 13.45 19.85 -3.31
C GLY A 90 12.10 20.50 -3.03
N GLU A 91 11.16 20.45 -3.98
CA GLU A 91 9.79 20.92 -3.82
C GLU A 91 8.82 19.74 -4.02
N PRO A 92 7.63 19.73 -3.39
CA PRO A 92 6.63 18.69 -3.61
C PRO A 92 6.33 18.52 -5.10
N ALA A 93 6.44 17.28 -5.60
CA ALA A 93 6.17 16.97 -6.98
C ALA A 93 4.69 17.30 -7.30
N PRO A 94 4.38 17.96 -8.44
CA PRO A 94 3.00 18.37 -8.75
C PRO A 94 1.98 17.23 -8.86
N TRP A 95 2.45 16.00 -9.07
CA TRP A 95 1.65 14.78 -9.20
C TRP A 95 1.83 13.85 -8.00
N ASP A 96 2.44 14.32 -6.91
CA ASP A 96 2.47 13.58 -5.66
C ASP A 96 1.05 13.43 -5.12
N THR A 97 0.57 12.18 -5.10
CA THR A 97 -0.81 11.87 -4.71
C THR A 97 -1.05 12.15 -3.24
N ARG A 98 0.00 12.08 -2.41
CA ARG A 98 -0.10 12.36 -0.97
C ARG A 98 -0.26 13.85 -0.72
N ASN A 99 0.52 14.69 -1.39
CA ASN A 99 0.33 16.14 -1.38
C ASN A 99 -1.04 16.54 -1.96
N ALA A 100 -1.49 15.92 -3.05
CA ALA A 100 -2.83 16.16 -3.60
C ALA A 100 -3.94 15.89 -2.57
N LEU A 101 -3.82 14.81 -1.77
CA LEU A 101 -4.74 14.53 -0.66
C LEU A 101 -4.64 15.59 0.46
N ARG A 102 -3.43 15.99 0.87
CA ARG A 102 -3.25 17.06 1.88
C ARG A 102 -3.92 18.38 1.43
N GLU A 103 -3.74 18.76 0.18
CA GLU A 103 -4.35 19.96 -0.41
C GLU A 103 -5.88 19.85 -0.47
N ALA A 104 -6.42 18.68 -0.80
CA ALA A 104 -7.86 18.43 -0.78
C ALA A 104 -8.47 18.52 0.63
N CYS A 105 -7.71 18.12 1.66
CA CYS A 105 -8.13 18.21 3.06
C CYS A 105 -8.00 19.62 3.67
N ARG A 106 -7.13 20.49 3.11
CA ARG A 106 -6.83 21.82 3.69
C ARG A 106 -8.07 22.68 3.96
N PRO A 107 -9.06 22.81 3.05
CA PRO A 107 -10.24 23.64 3.31
C PRO A 107 -11.05 23.19 4.54
N TRP A 108 -11.09 21.90 4.84
CA TRP A 108 -11.80 21.39 6.02
C TRP A 108 -11.02 21.74 7.30
N LYS A 109 -9.69 21.62 7.25
CA LYS A 109 -8.80 22.02 8.35
C LYS A 109 -8.87 23.52 8.65
N ASP A 110 -8.96 24.35 7.62
CA ASP A 110 -9.14 25.81 7.76
C ASP A 110 -10.47 26.17 8.46
N MET A 111 -11.47 25.28 8.37
CA MET A 111 -12.74 25.40 9.10
C MET A 111 -12.69 24.81 10.52
N GLY A 112 -11.54 24.29 10.96
CA GLY A 112 -11.38 23.59 12.24
C GLY A 112 -11.97 22.18 12.25
N LEU A 113 -12.15 21.56 11.09
CA LEU A 113 -12.64 20.18 10.94
C LEU A 113 -11.47 19.24 10.63
N GLU A 114 -11.50 18.03 11.21
CA GLU A 114 -10.56 16.95 10.86
C GLU A 114 -11.30 15.89 10.03
N PRO A 115 -11.00 15.74 8.73
CA PRO A 115 -11.55 14.66 7.92
C PRO A 115 -11.20 13.29 8.52
N GLN A 116 -12.15 12.37 8.55
CA GLN A 116 -11.94 10.98 8.96
C GLN A 116 -12.43 10.06 7.84
N VAL A 117 -11.68 9.01 7.54
CA VAL A 117 -12.03 7.99 6.55
C VAL A 117 -11.71 6.62 7.11
N ALA A 118 -12.59 5.66 6.82
CA ALA A 118 -12.35 4.24 7.03
C ALA A 118 -12.57 3.54 5.68
N PHE A 119 -11.85 2.46 5.45
CA PHE A 119 -11.93 1.68 4.21
C PHE A 119 -12.57 0.32 4.52
N GLU A 120 -13.54 -0.06 3.70
CA GLU A 120 -14.04 -1.43 3.61
C GLU A 120 -13.43 -2.03 2.34
N LEU A 121 -12.57 -3.02 2.51
CA LEU A 121 -11.83 -3.65 1.41
C LEU A 121 -12.35 -5.06 1.22
N GLU A 122 -13.16 -5.25 0.18
CA GLU A 122 -13.63 -6.56 -0.25
C GLU A 122 -12.60 -7.20 -1.19
N PHE A 123 -12.39 -8.51 -1.04
CA PHE A 123 -11.57 -9.30 -1.94
C PHE A 123 -12.13 -10.70 -2.07
N TYR A 124 -11.62 -11.44 -3.06
CA TYR A 124 -11.92 -12.85 -3.24
C TYR A 124 -10.68 -13.68 -2.90
N LEU A 125 -10.81 -14.64 -2.00
CA LEU A 125 -9.78 -15.65 -1.76
C LEU A 125 -9.88 -16.76 -2.80
N LEU A 126 -8.80 -16.95 -3.56
CA LEU A 126 -8.72 -17.95 -4.63
C LEU A 126 -7.67 -19.02 -4.30
N GLU A 127 -7.91 -20.23 -4.80
CA GLU A 127 -6.98 -21.36 -4.77
C GLU A 127 -6.66 -21.85 -6.19
N PRO A 128 -5.49 -22.49 -6.40
CA PRO A 128 -5.18 -23.13 -7.66
C PRO A 128 -6.20 -24.24 -7.99
N GLY A 129 -6.76 -24.20 -9.20
CA GLY A 129 -7.59 -25.26 -9.77
C GLY A 129 -6.77 -26.33 -10.49
N ASP A 130 -7.47 -27.35 -11.01
CA ASP A 130 -6.85 -28.55 -11.57
C ASP A 130 -6.00 -28.30 -12.84
N ASP A 131 -6.38 -27.31 -13.65
CA ASP A 131 -5.74 -26.99 -14.94
C ASP A 131 -4.82 -25.74 -14.87
N GLY A 132 -4.45 -25.30 -13.68
CA GLY A 132 -3.63 -24.10 -13.46
C GLY A 132 -4.40 -22.77 -13.50
N ASP A 133 -5.73 -22.84 -13.66
CA ASP A 133 -6.64 -21.72 -13.43
C ASP A 133 -6.78 -21.40 -11.93
N TRP A 134 -7.34 -20.24 -11.61
CA TRP A 134 -7.68 -19.85 -10.24
C TRP A 134 -9.18 -20.00 -10.02
N GLN A 135 -9.58 -20.58 -8.89
CA GLN A 135 -10.98 -20.75 -8.50
C GLN A 135 -11.21 -20.21 -7.07
N PRO A 136 -12.45 -19.80 -6.73
CA PRO A 136 -12.82 -19.50 -5.35
C PRO A 136 -12.43 -20.61 -4.39
N VAL A 137 -11.93 -20.26 -3.20
CA VAL A 137 -11.69 -21.27 -2.16
C VAL A 137 -12.96 -22.04 -1.82
N SER A 138 -12.84 -23.38 -1.74
CA SER A 138 -13.98 -24.21 -1.34
C SER A 138 -14.29 -24.07 0.15
N ILE A 139 -15.35 -23.34 0.49
CA ILE A 139 -15.85 -23.21 1.86
C ILE A 139 -17.05 -24.15 2.15
N PRO A 140 -17.19 -24.71 3.37
CA PRO A 140 -18.28 -25.63 3.73
C PRO A 140 -19.69 -25.08 3.54
N GLY A 141 -19.86 -23.76 3.60
CA GLY A 141 -21.13 -23.12 3.30
C GLY A 141 -21.00 -21.60 3.30
N HIS A 142 -21.22 -21.01 2.12
CA HIS A 142 -21.27 -19.57 1.97
C HIS A 142 -22.45 -18.98 2.77
N ARG A 143 -22.15 -18.03 3.65
CA ARG A 143 -23.13 -17.28 4.44
C ARG A 143 -22.60 -15.86 4.59
N VAL A 144 -23.35 -14.87 4.14
CA VAL A 144 -23.06 -13.47 4.44
C VAL A 144 -23.01 -13.30 5.95
N TYR A 145 -21.94 -12.66 6.46
CA TYR A 145 -21.64 -12.54 7.88
C TYR A 145 -21.53 -13.89 8.61
N GLY A 146 -21.10 -14.94 7.91
CA GLY A 146 -20.74 -16.22 8.51
C GLY A 146 -19.49 -16.10 9.38
N THR A 147 -19.31 -17.03 10.31
CA THR A 147 -18.23 -16.99 11.31
C THR A 147 -17.54 -18.33 11.50
N GLY A 148 -16.27 -18.27 11.90
CA GLY A 148 -15.44 -19.44 12.20
C GLY A 148 -15.16 -20.32 10.99
N MET A 149 -14.93 -21.61 11.26
CA MET A 149 -14.52 -22.62 10.25
C MET A 149 -15.50 -22.79 9.08
N ALA A 150 -16.72 -22.27 9.17
CA ALA A 150 -17.69 -22.34 8.09
C ALA A 150 -17.31 -21.45 6.89
N VAL A 151 -16.59 -20.36 7.15
CA VAL A 151 -16.20 -19.36 6.14
C VAL A 151 -14.69 -19.15 6.03
N ASP A 152 -13.93 -19.59 7.03
CA ASP A 152 -12.46 -19.64 6.97
C ASP A 152 -11.94 -21.00 7.48
N PRO A 153 -12.12 -22.08 6.71
CA PRO A 153 -11.73 -23.43 7.12
C PRO A 153 -10.21 -23.64 7.17
N SER A 154 -9.43 -22.84 6.43
CA SER A 154 -7.97 -22.90 6.42
C SER A 154 -7.33 -22.01 7.48
N GLY A 155 -8.07 -21.04 8.04
CA GLY A 155 -7.52 -20.01 8.93
C GLY A 155 -6.76 -18.91 8.18
N THR A 156 -6.89 -18.84 6.85
CA THR A 156 -6.14 -17.90 6.02
C THR A 156 -6.55 -16.46 6.28
N ILE A 157 -7.84 -16.21 6.51
CA ILE A 157 -8.32 -14.85 6.80
C ILE A 157 -7.89 -14.45 8.22
N ASP A 158 -7.95 -15.37 9.19
CA ASP A 158 -7.43 -15.14 10.53
C ASP A 158 -5.93 -14.76 10.51
N ASP A 159 -5.12 -15.47 9.71
CA ASP A 159 -3.70 -15.15 9.52
C ASP A 159 -3.50 -13.73 8.93
N VAL A 160 -4.30 -13.33 7.93
CA VAL A 160 -4.26 -11.98 7.34
C VAL A 160 -4.60 -10.92 8.38
N VAL A 161 -5.66 -11.14 9.17
CA VAL A 161 -6.09 -10.20 10.22
C VAL A 161 -5.02 -10.08 11.30
N ASN A 162 -4.45 -11.19 11.75
CA ASN A 162 -3.36 -11.20 12.73
C ASN A 162 -2.10 -10.50 12.21
N ALA A 163 -1.76 -10.70 10.93
CA ALA A 163 -0.66 -9.97 10.29
C ALA A 163 -0.93 -8.46 10.24
N ALA A 164 -2.14 -8.04 9.85
CA ALA A 164 -2.54 -6.64 9.81
C ALA A 164 -2.45 -5.98 11.20
N LEU A 165 -3.00 -6.63 12.23
CA LEU A 165 -2.92 -6.17 13.62
C LEU A 165 -1.47 -6.06 14.10
N THR A 166 -0.62 -7.05 13.78
CA THR A 166 0.82 -7.02 14.12
C THR A 166 1.54 -5.86 13.43
N CYS A 167 1.16 -5.54 12.19
CA CYS A 167 1.67 -4.38 11.45
C CYS A 167 1.13 -3.03 11.96
N GLY A 168 0.32 -3.02 13.02
CA GLY A 168 -0.29 -1.81 13.57
C GLY A 168 -1.45 -1.26 12.75
N PHE A 169 -2.04 -2.06 11.84
CA PHE A 169 -3.24 -1.68 11.12
C PHE A 169 -4.47 -1.85 12.04
N PRO A 170 -5.31 -0.82 12.22
CA PRO A 170 -6.50 -0.92 13.04
C PRO A 170 -7.58 -1.69 12.27
N VAL A 171 -7.74 -2.97 12.59
CA VAL A 171 -8.83 -3.80 12.07
C VAL A 171 -10.00 -3.72 13.04
N GLU A 172 -11.12 -3.13 12.60
CA GLU A 172 -12.36 -3.11 13.39
C GLU A 172 -13.08 -4.47 13.31
N SER A 173 -13.24 -4.98 12.09
CA SER A 173 -13.89 -6.26 11.83
C SER A 173 -13.47 -6.84 10.48
N TRP A 174 -13.75 -8.13 10.29
CA TRP A 174 -13.79 -8.78 8.99
C TRP A 174 -15.04 -9.67 8.92
N CYS A 175 -15.55 -9.91 7.73
CA CYS A 175 -16.70 -10.78 7.51
C CYS A 175 -16.66 -11.39 6.12
N SER A 176 -17.34 -12.54 5.98
CA SER A 176 -17.70 -13.09 4.67
C SER A 176 -18.82 -12.26 4.05
N GLU A 177 -18.70 -11.95 2.77
CA GLU A 177 -19.63 -11.10 2.02
C GLU A 177 -20.62 -11.90 1.17
N TYR A 178 -21.22 -11.29 0.13
CA TYR A 178 -22.33 -11.88 -0.62
C TYR A 178 -21.97 -13.06 -1.53
N ASP A 179 -20.72 -13.16 -1.99
CA ASP A 179 -20.33 -14.07 -3.09
C ASP A 179 -19.43 -15.22 -2.61
N ASN A 180 -19.37 -16.29 -3.40
CA ASN A 180 -18.89 -17.61 -2.97
C ASN A 180 -17.37 -17.73 -2.74
N ALA A 181 -16.57 -16.67 -2.91
CA ALA A 181 -15.19 -16.64 -2.47
C ALA A 181 -15.08 -15.73 -1.25
N ALA A 182 -14.60 -16.30 -0.15
CA ALA A 182 -14.41 -15.63 1.14
C ALA A 182 -13.42 -14.46 1.05
#